data_AF-A0A8S4C2T6-F1
#
_entry.id   AF-A0A8S4C2T6-F1
#
_cell.length_a   1.000
_cell.length_b   1.000
_cell.length_c   1.000
_cell.angle_alpha   90.00
_cell.angle_beta   90.00
_cell.angle_gamma   90.00
#
_symmetry.space_group_name_H-M   'P 1'
#
loop_
_entity.id
_entity.type
_entity.pdbx_description
1 polymer ?
#
loop_
_entity_poly.entity_id
_entity_poly.type
_entity_poly.pdbx_seq_one_letter_code
_entity_poly.pdbx_strand_id
1 'polypeptide(L)'
;MNILGIRSYDISVKLMLWFSIAALIIAAKNAWAADNDMTMVTNVMCAAINQLTGPIGRAITIIIVISLGIMLLLGKVTWGVAIALAVGMGVIFGARDVVNILSGGTGAICS
;
A
#
# COMPACT_ATOMS: atom_id res chain seq x y z
N MET A 1 -2.97 -8.30 35.57
CA MET A 1 -3.65 -7.28 34.75
C MET A 1 -3.77 -7.74 33.30
N ASN A 2 -5.01 -7.91 32.82
CA ASN A 2 -5.48 -7.96 31.42
C ASN A 2 -4.92 -8.98 30.40
N ILE A 3 -5.31 -10.25 30.56
CA ILE A 3 -5.38 -11.25 29.47
C ILE A 3 -6.70 -11.11 28.66
N LEU A 4 -7.74 -10.51 29.25
CA LEU A 4 -9.04 -10.29 28.58
C LEU A 4 -9.01 -9.14 27.55
N GLY A 5 -8.08 -8.18 27.69
CA GLY A 5 -7.89 -7.13 26.70
C GLY A 5 -7.28 -7.64 25.38
N ILE A 6 -6.64 -8.82 25.41
CA ILE A 6 -5.95 -9.37 24.25
C ILE A 6 -6.92 -10.07 23.29
N ARG A 7 -7.81 -10.92 23.81
CA ARG A 7 -8.85 -11.59 23.00
C ARG A 7 -9.86 -10.62 22.38
N SER A 8 -10.10 -9.46 22.99
CA SER A 8 -11.08 -8.49 22.50
C SER A 8 -10.52 -7.67 21.32
N TYR A 9 -9.22 -7.31 21.34
CA TYR A 9 -8.62 -6.62 20.18
C TYR A 9 -8.59 -7.52 18.94
N ASP A 10 -8.33 -8.82 19.10
CA ASP A 10 -8.24 -9.76 17.98
C ASP A 10 -9.57 -9.87 17.22
N ILE A 11 -10.69 -9.85 17.97
CA ILE A 11 -12.03 -9.92 17.39
C ILE A 11 -12.43 -8.60 16.71
N SER A 12 -12.10 -7.45 17.31
CA SER A 12 -12.37 -6.15 16.70
C SER A 12 -11.53 -5.90 15.45
N VAL A 13 -10.25 -6.31 15.46
CA VAL A 13 -9.35 -6.22 14.30
C VAL A 13 -9.79 -7.17 13.20
N LYS A 14 -10.22 -8.40 13.54
CA LYS A 14 -10.74 -9.36 12.55
C LYS A 14 -12.03 -8.87 11.89
N LEU A 15 -12.94 -8.23 12.63
CA LEU A 15 -14.13 -7.57 12.07
C LEU A 15 -13.78 -6.39 11.16
N MET A 16 -12.81 -5.56 11.56
CA MET A 16 -12.37 -4.40 10.79
C MET A 16 -11.60 -4.80 9.51
N LEU A 17 -10.77 -5.85 9.57
CA LEU A 17 -10.08 -6.40 8.40
C LEU A 17 -11.05 -7.01 7.38
N TRP A 18 -12.08 -7.74 7.85
CA TRP A 18 -13.13 -8.26 6.97
C TRP A 18 -13.91 -7.14 6.26
N PHE A 19 -14.20 -6.05 6.98
CA PHE A 19 -14.90 -4.91 6.40
C PHE A 19 -14.03 -4.15 5.38
N SER A 20 -12.73 -4.01 5.65
CA SER A 20 -11.78 -3.37 4.74
C SER A 20 -11.56 -4.18 3.45
N ILE A 21 -11.48 -5.52 3.56
CA ILE A 21 -11.39 -6.41 2.39
C ILE A 21 -12.67 -6.32 1.53
N ALA A 22 -13.85 -6.29 2.14
CA ALA A 22 -15.11 -6.14 1.41
C ALA A 22 -15.18 -4.80 0.65
N ALA A 23 -14.71 -3.70 1.26
CA ALA A 23 -14.64 -2.40 0.62
C ALA A 23 -13.66 -2.38 -0.58
N LEU A 24 -12.52 -3.05 -0.45
CA LEU A 24 -11.55 -3.22 -1.54
C LEU A 24 -12.13 -4.01 -2.73
N ILE A 25 -12.94 -5.04 -2.49
CA ILE A 25 -13.61 -5.81 -3.56
C ILE A 25 -14.61 -4.94 -4.34
N ILE A 26 -15.34 -4.05 -3.66
CA ILE A 26 -16.29 -3.14 -4.30
C ILE A 26 -15.54 -2.06 -5.13
N ALA A 27 -14.43 -1.54 -4.62
CA ALA A 27 -13.57 -0.57 -5.31
C ALA A 27 -12.70 -1.18 -6.44
N ALA A 28 -12.59 -2.52 -6.52
CA ALA A 28 -11.97 -3.20 -7.64
C ALA A 28 -12.94 -3.38 -8.83
N LYS A 29 -14.25 -3.33 -8.56
CA LYS A 29 -15.31 -3.58 -9.55
C LYS A 29 -15.39 -2.46 -10.62
N ASN A 30 -15.04 -1.23 -10.26
CA ASN A 30 -14.91 -0.10 -11.19
C ASN A 30 -13.61 -0.09 -12.01
N ALA A 31 -12.62 -0.92 -11.68
CA ALA A 31 -11.39 -1.05 -12.47
C ALA A 31 -11.53 -2.03 -13.65
N TRP A 32 -12.51 -2.93 -13.61
CA TRP A 32 -12.77 -3.94 -14.65
C TRP A 32 -13.66 -3.46 -15.81
N ALA A 33 -14.18 -2.23 -15.76
CA ALA A 33 -15.04 -1.67 -16.81
C ALA A 33 -14.25 -0.90 -17.90
N ALA A 34 -12.92 -0.99 -17.90
CA ALA A 34 -12.09 -0.38 -18.94
C ALA A 34 -11.98 -1.30 -20.17
N ASP A 35 -12.38 -0.76 -21.31
CA ASP A 35 -12.48 -1.38 -22.64
C ASP A 35 -11.19 -2.13 -23.07
N ASN A 36 -11.36 -3.18 -23.88
CA ASN A 36 -10.34 -4.17 -24.25
C ASN A 36 -9.37 -3.69 -25.34
N ASP A 37 -9.06 -2.39 -25.38
CA ASP A 37 -8.06 -1.86 -26.29
C ASP A 37 -6.69 -1.94 -25.60
N MET A 38 -5.83 -2.87 -26.05
CA MET A 38 -4.52 -3.14 -25.42
C MET A 38 -3.59 -1.90 -25.37
N THR A 39 -3.88 -0.88 -26.19
CA THR A 39 -3.21 0.43 -26.18
C THR A 39 -3.75 1.34 -25.07
N MET A 40 -5.07 1.35 -24.87
CA MET A 40 -5.72 2.11 -23.80
C MET A 40 -5.45 1.50 -22.44
N VAL A 41 -5.41 0.17 -22.32
CA VAL A 41 -5.08 -0.54 -21.07
C VAL A 41 -3.68 -0.14 -20.58
N THR A 42 -2.68 -0.11 -21.47
CA THR A 42 -1.34 0.38 -21.14
C THR A 42 -1.39 1.83 -20.68
N ASN A 43 -2.10 2.71 -21.40
CA ASN A 43 -2.17 4.12 -21.05
C ASN A 43 -2.86 4.39 -19.69
N VAL A 44 -3.94 3.66 -19.37
CA VAL A 44 -4.61 3.80 -18.06
C VAL A 44 -3.78 3.23 -16.91
N MET A 45 -3.07 2.11 -17.14
CA MET A 45 -2.11 1.57 -16.17
C MET A 45 -0.97 2.57 -15.94
N CYS A 46 -0.54 3.25 -16.99
CA CYS A 46 0.51 4.24 -16.93
C CYS A 46 0.13 5.53 -16.21
N ALA A 47 -1.07 6.03 -16.48
CA ALA A 47 -1.66 7.10 -15.70
C ALA A 47 -1.77 6.69 -14.22
N ALA A 48 -2.25 5.48 -13.92
CA ALA A 48 -2.35 4.98 -12.55
C ALA A 48 -0.99 4.89 -11.85
N ILE A 49 0.02 4.30 -12.49
CA ILE A 49 1.38 4.16 -11.93
C ILE A 49 2.03 5.54 -11.72
N ASN A 50 1.81 6.51 -12.61
CA ASN A 50 2.30 7.89 -12.44
C ASN A 50 1.63 8.61 -11.27
N GLN A 51 0.33 8.39 -11.04
CA GLN A 51 -0.36 8.98 -9.89
C GLN A 51 0.07 8.30 -8.57
N LEU A 52 0.22 6.98 -8.56
CA LEU A 52 0.60 6.23 -7.35
C LEU A 52 2.05 6.49 -6.92
N THR A 53 3.01 6.53 -7.85
CA THR A 53 4.41 6.87 -7.51
C THR A 53 4.65 8.38 -7.38
N GLY A 54 3.65 9.19 -7.72
CA GLY A 54 3.68 10.64 -7.62
C GLY A 54 3.55 11.19 -6.19
N PRO A 55 3.24 12.49 -6.03
CA PRO A 55 3.12 13.14 -4.72
C PRO A 55 2.05 12.52 -3.82
N ILE A 56 1.04 11.86 -4.41
CA ILE A 56 -0.04 11.18 -3.68
C ILE A 56 0.50 10.01 -2.85
N GLY A 57 1.31 9.12 -3.45
CA GLY A 57 1.89 7.98 -2.73
C GLY A 57 2.78 8.42 -1.57
N ARG A 58 3.58 9.47 -1.80
CA ARG A 58 4.44 10.05 -0.75
C ARG A 58 3.63 10.63 0.41
N ALA A 59 2.53 11.32 0.11
CA ALA A 59 1.64 11.87 1.15
C ALA A 59 1.03 10.76 2.03
N ILE A 60 0.60 9.66 1.42
CA ILE A 60 0.05 8.51 2.15
C ILE A 60 1.09 7.89 3.08
N THR A 61 2.33 7.74 2.63
CA THR A 61 3.42 7.20 3.46
C THR A 61 3.74 8.06 4.67
N ILE A 62 3.70 9.38 4.53
CA ILE A 62 3.91 10.29 5.65
C ILE A 62 2.82 10.06 6.72
N ILE A 63 1.56 9.89 6.32
CA ILE A 63 0.45 9.61 7.26
C ILE A 63 0.66 8.27 7.98
N ILE A 64 1.08 7.22 7.25
CA ILE A 64 1.39 5.90 7.83
C ILE A 64 2.50 6.02 8.88
N VAL A 65 3.60 6.71 8.58
CA VAL A 65 4.72 6.88 9.52
C VAL A 65 4.32 7.68 10.75
N ILE A 66 3.48 8.72 10.60
CA ILE A 66 2.95 9.48 11.74
C ILE A 66 2.12 8.57 12.66
N SER A 67 1.25 7.73 12.08
CA SER A 67 0.47 6.76 12.87
C SER A 67 1.35 5.76 13.61
N LEU A 68 2.45 5.31 12.99
CA LEU A 68 3.44 4.44 13.62
C LEU A 68 4.12 5.14 14.81
N GLY A 69 4.43 6.43 14.66
CA GLY A 69 5.00 7.25 15.72
C GLY A 69 4.10 7.30 16.96
N ILE A 70 2.78 7.47 16.77
CA ILE A 70 1.82 7.44 17.88
C ILE A 70 1.75 6.04 18.50
N MET A 71 1.75 4.97 17.69
CA MET A 71 1.75 3.59 18.20
C MET A 71 3.00 3.25 19.03
N LEU A 72 4.15 3.86 18.71
CA LEU A 72 5.40 3.64 19.44
C LEU A 72 5.32 4.20 20.87
N LEU A 73 4.57 5.29 21.09
CA LEU A 73 4.35 5.89 22.41
C LEU A 73 3.43 5.07 23.32
N LEU A 74 2.58 4.19 22.76
CA LEU A 74 1.73 3.29 23.55
C LEU A 74 2.48 2.07 24.11
N GLY A 75 3.79 1.95 23.87
CA GLY A 75 4.64 0.89 24.44
C GLY A 75 4.35 -0.52 23.89
N LYS A 76 3.54 -0.63 22.83
CA LYS A 76 3.12 -1.91 22.22
C LYS A 76 3.76 -2.19 20.85
N VAL A 77 4.63 -1.32 20.36
CA VAL A 77 5.33 -1.51 19.08
C VAL A 77 6.60 -2.29 19.31
N THR A 78 6.69 -3.46 18.67
CA THR A 78 7.92 -4.23 18.61
C THR A 78 8.85 -3.61 17.56
N TRP A 79 10.16 -3.73 17.79
CA TRP A 79 11.17 -3.32 16.82
C TRP A 79 10.98 -3.98 15.44
N GLY A 80 10.38 -5.17 15.41
CA GLY A 80 10.04 -5.89 14.18
C GLY A 80 9.01 -5.15 13.30
N VAL A 81 7.99 -4.51 13.88
CA VAL A 81 6.99 -3.76 13.09
C VAL A 81 7.60 -2.51 12.46
N ALA A 82 8.53 -1.86 13.17
CA ALA A 82 9.24 -0.69 12.64
C ALA A 82 10.08 -1.05 11.40
N ILE A 83 10.82 -2.16 11.45
CA ILE A 83 11.62 -2.64 10.32
C ILE A 83 10.73 -3.08 9.16
N ALA A 84 9.66 -3.82 9.43
CA ALA A 84 8.74 -4.28 8.40
C ALA A 84 8.13 -3.11 7.61
N LEU A 85 7.79 -2.00 8.28
CA LEU A 85 7.30 -0.80 7.63
C LEU A 85 8.37 -0.06 6.83
N ALA A 86 9.59 0.07 7.37
CA ALA A 86 10.70 0.72 6.66
C ALA A 86 11.03 -0.02 5.35
N VAL A 87 11.11 -1.36 5.42
CA VAL A 87 11.34 -2.20 4.24
C VAL A 87 10.16 -2.12 3.26
N GLY A 88 8.92 -2.20 3.75
CA GLY A 88 7.73 -2.13 2.91
C GLY A 88 7.63 -0.82 2.12
N MET A 89 7.85 0.32 2.75
CA MET A 89 7.85 1.61 2.07
C MET A 89 8.99 1.74 1.06
N GLY A 90 10.19 1.23 1.41
CA GLY A 90 11.33 1.19 0.50
C GLY A 90 11.04 0.41 -0.79
N VAL A 91 10.36 -0.74 -0.68
CA VAL A 91 9.99 -1.56 -1.84
C VAL A 91 8.92 -0.87 -2.70
N ILE A 92 7.89 -0.26 -2.10
CA ILE A 92 6.79 0.37 -2.83
C ILE A 92 7.29 1.53 -3.72
N PHE A 93 8.18 2.38 -3.20
CA PHE A 93 8.70 3.52 -3.98
C PHE A 93 9.93 3.18 -4.82
N GLY A 94 10.73 2.19 -4.40
CA GLY A 94 11.91 1.72 -5.14
C GLY A 94 11.58 0.81 -6.33
N ALA A 95 10.35 0.32 -6.43
CA ALA A 95 9.94 -0.62 -7.49
C ALA A 95 10.24 -0.11 -8.90
N ARG A 96 10.09 1.19 -9.17
CA ARG A 96 10.41 1.76 -10.48
C ARG A 96 11.87 1.62 -10.87
N ASP A 97 12.78 1.94 -9.96
CA ASP A 97 14.22 1.82 -10.22
C ASP A 97 14.61 0.36 -10.42
N VAL A 98 14.05 -0.56 -9.62
CA VAL A 98 14.29 -1.99 -9.77
C VAL A 98 13.85 -2.48 -11.16
N VAL A 99 12.65 -2.10 -11.60
CA VAL A 99 12.15 -2.45 -12.95
C VAL A 99 12.98 -1.79 -14.05
N ASN A 100 13.45 -0.55 -13.85
CA ASN A 100 14.26 0.16 -14.83
C ASN A 100 15.63 -0.50 -15.04
N ILE A 101 16.25 -0.99 -13.97
CA ILE A 101 17.51 -1.74 -14.04
C ILE A 101 17.30 -3.09 -14.76
N LEU A 102 16.21 -3.78 -14.47
CA LEU A 102 15.88 -5.07 -15.08
C LEU A 102 15.52 -4.98 -16.57
N SER A 103 14.95 -3.85 -16.99
CA SER A 103 14.59 -3.57 -18.39
C SER A 103 15.72 -2.93 -19.21
N GLY A 104 16.94 -2.86 -18.65
CA GLY A 104 18.10 -2.31 -19.35
C GLY A 104 18.00 -0.81 -19.66
N GLY A 105 17.26 -0.04 -18.85
CA GLY A 105 17.09 1.41 -19.02
C GLY A 105 15.94 1.83 -19.95
N THR A 106 15.19 0.88 -20.50
CA THR A 106 13.95 1.15 -21.28
C THR A 106 12.70 1.09 -20.39
N GLY A 107 12.88 1.10 -19.06
CA GLY A 107 11.85 0.85 -18.05
C GLY A 107 10.83 1.95 -17.84
N ALA A 108 10.76 2.93 -18.74
CA ALA A 108 9.55 3.69 -18.92
C ALA A 108 8.51 2.76 -19.56
N ILE A 109 7.86 1.93 -18.73
CA ILE A 109 6.63 1.19 -19.05
C ILE A 109 5.53 2.12 -19.61
N CYS A 110 5.73 3.42 -19.40
CA CYS A 110 4.80 4.51 -19.51
C CYS A 110 5.56 5.77 -19.92
N SER A 111 5.76 5.96 -21.23
CA SER A 111 6.24 7.22 -21.79
C SER A 111 5.09 8.03 -22.36
#